data_AF-A0A6P0TD10-F1
#
_entry.id   AF-A0A6P0TD10-F1
#
_cell.length_a   1.000
_cell.length_b   1.000
_cell.length_c   1.000
_cell.angle_alpha   90.00
_cell.angle_beta   90.00
_cell.angle_gamma   90.00
#
_symmetry.space_group_name_H-M   'P 1'
#
loop_
_entity.id
_entity.type
_entity.pdbx_description
1 polymer ?
#
loop_
_entity_poly.entity_id
_entity_poly.type
_entity_poly.pdbx_seq_one_letter_code
_entity_poly.pdbx_strand_id
1 'polypeptide(L)'
;MTTSSSNGSLSSSSNGQSFNGTGAALDNSSLSTGFDGAGSRVLSRPDRNTINGRAASTVQPSDESKEQMMAAVRELLLGVGEDPEREGLLKTPKRVAEAMRFLTSGYNQSLEELINEAIFDEGHNEMVLVRDINFFSLCEHHMLPFMGRAHVAYIPNQKVVGLSKLARIVEMYSRRLQVQERLTRQIAEAIKSTLEPRGVAVVMEASHMCMVMRGVQKPGSWTVTSSMIGVFQDEQKTREEFLNLIRHQPSFY
;
A
#
# COMPACT_ATOMS: atom_id res chain seq x y z
N MET A 1 -11.01 55.05 27.12
CA MET A 1 -11.47 54.58 28.44
C MET A 1 -10.99 53.15 28.59
N THR A 2 -9.73 52.96 29.00
CA THR A 2 -9.27 52.69 30.39
C THR A 2 -9.65 51.29 30.87
N THR A 3 -8.67 50.37 30.79
CA THR A 3 -8.03 49.61 31.91
C THR A 3 -8.85 48.39 32.36
N SER A 4 -8.31 47.21 32.66
CA SER A 4 -7.08 46.93 33.41
C SER A 4 -6.64 45.46 33.26
N SER A 5 -5.32 45.29 33.27
CA SER A 5 -4.54 44.07 33.46
C SER A 5 -4.60 43.54 34.89
N SER A 6 -4.34 42.25 35.09
CA SER A 6 -3.69 41.76 36.32
C SER A 6 -2.88 40.50 36.06
N ASN A 7 -1.57 40.62 36.28
CA ASN A 7 -0.57 39.57 36.38
C ASN A 7 -0.78 38.72 37.65
N GLY A 8 -0.33 37.46 37.59
CA GLY A 8 -0.12 36.60 38.76
C GLY A 8 0.98 35.60 38.48
N SER A 9 2.23 36.00 38.74
CA SER A 9 3.42 35.15 38.81
C SER A 9 3.59 34.61 40.23
N LEU A 10 3.83 33.32 40.42
CA LEU A 10 4.59 32.80 41.57
C LEU A 10 5.33 31.51 41.18
N SER A 11 6.53 31.42 41.72
CA SER A 11 7.63 30.54 41.41
C SER A 11 7.77 29.36 42.37
N SER A 12 8.59 28.38 41.94
CA SER A 12 9.44 27.47 42.72
C SER A 12 8.81 26.48 43.69
N SER A 13 9.05 25.17 43.45
CA SER A 13 10.09 24.44 44.19
C SER A 13 10.27 23.02 43.68
N SER A 14 11.54 22.70 43.45
CA SER A 14 12.15 21.39 43.24
C SER A 14 11.93 20.42 44.40
N ASN A 15 11.79 19.12 44.10
CA ASN A 15 12.32 18.06 44.95
C ASN A 15 12.65 16.82 44.11
N GLY A 16 13.94 16.55 44.00
CA GLY A 16 14.45 15.25 43.58
C GLY A 16 14.43 14.28 44.76
N GLN A 17 14.12 13.02 44.48
CA GLN A 17 14.57 11.91 45.31
C GLN A 17 15.09 10.80 44.41
N SER A 18 16.36 10.51 44.63
CA SER A 18 17.14 9.38 44.18
C SER A 18 16.65 8.08 44.83
N PHE A 19 16.52 7.02 44.05
CA PHE A 19 16.58 5.64 44.57
C PHE A 19 17.61 4.84 43.77
N ASN A 20 18.69 4.46 44.47
CA ASN A 20 19.67 3.46 44.10
C ASN A 20 19.15 2.08 44.52
N GLY A 21 19.43 1.03 43.74
CA GLY A 21 19.29 -0.34 44.23
C GLY A 21 19.18 -1.45 43.17
N THR A 22 20.34 -1.89 42.67
CA THR A 22 20.73 -3.29 42.41
C THR A 22 19.91 -4.19 41.46
N GLY A 23 20.51 -4.48 40.30
CA GLY A 23 21.00 -5.83 39.97
C GLY A 23 19.98 -6.89 39.53
N ALA A 24 19.82 -7.05 38.22
CA ALA A 24 19.62 -8.36 37.58
C ALA A 24 20.09 -8.27 36.12
N ALA A 25 21.25 -8.87 35.85
CA ALA A 25 21.73 -9.14 34.50
C ALA A 25 20.87 -10.26 33.88
N LEU A 26 20.34 -10.04 32.68
CA LEU A 26 19.76 -11.09 31.86
C LEU A 26 20.56 -11.21 30.57
N ASP A 27 21.50 -12.15 30.67
CA ASP A 27 21.93 -13.14 29.68
C ASP A 27 21.79 -12.76 28.19
N ASN A 28 22.95 -12.45 27.63
CA ASN A 28 23.21 -12.38 26.20
C ASN A 28 23.87 -13.70 25.79
N SER A 29 23.07 -14.68 25.35
CA SER A 29 23.57 -15.94 24.80
C SER A 29 22.89 -16.29 23.47
N SER A 30 23.64 -16.02 22.40
CA SER A 30 23.88 -16.91 21.25
C SER A 30 22.72 -17.73 20.69
N LEU A 31 22.25 -17.34 19.51
CA LEU A 31 21.87 -18.28 18.45
C LEU A 31 22.50 -17.83 17.13
N SER A 32 23.75 -18.20 16.95
CA SER A 32 24.40 -18.32 15.65
C SER A 32 24.19 -19.74 15.13
N THR A 33 23.41 -19.92 14.06
CA THR A 33 23.47 -21.11 13.21
C THR A 33 22.96 -20.78 11.81
N GLY A 34 23.79 -21.10 10.81
CA GLY A 34 23.33 -21.50 9.47
C GLY A 34 23.21 -20.39 8.42
N PHE A 35 24.31 -20.08 7.74
CA PHE A 35 24.23 -19.67 6.33
C PHE A 35 23.92 -20.94 5.51
N ASP A 36 22.67 -21.08 5.07
CA ASP A 36 22.30 -22.03 4.03
C ASP A 36 21.74 -21.27 2.83
N GLY A 37 22.34 -21.53 1.67
CA GLY A 37 22.00 -20.93 0.39
C GLY A 37 20.62 -21.35 -0.09
N ALA A 38 19.67 -20.43 -0.05
CA ALA A 38 18.47 -20.42 -0.87
C ALA A 38 18.07 -18.95 -1.05
N GLY A 39 17.78 -18.55 -2.30
CA GLY A 39 17.51 -17.15 -2.67
C GLY A 39 16.59 -16.46 -1.66
N SER A 40 17.09 -15.38 -1.07
CA SER A 40 16.35 -14.56 -0.10
C SER A 40 15.07 -14.05 -0.77
N ARG A 41 13.93 -14.71 -0.51
CA ARG A 41 12.62 -14.14 -0.81
C ARG A 41 12.46 -12.91 0.08
N VAL A 42 12.67 -11.74 -0.51
CA VAL A 42 12.57 -10.45 0.18
C VAL A 42 11.15 -10.31 0.71
N LEU A 43 10.98 -10.38 2.02
CA LEU A 43 9.69 -10.26 2.69
C LEU A 43 9.30 -8.77 2.71
N SER A 44 8.52 -8.33 1.71
CA SER A 44 7.72 -7.10 1.84
C SER A 44 6.93 -7.17 3.15
N ARG A 45 6.74 -6.03 3.85
CA ARG A 45 5.96 -6.05 5.10
C ARG A 45 4.62 -6.75 4.84
N PRO A 46 4.19 -7.66 5.75
CA PRO A 46 3.04 -8.50 5.50
C PRO A 46 1.82 -7.64 5.21
N ASP A 47 1.09 -8.04 4.17
CA ASP A 47 -0.12 -7.37 3.70
C ASP A 47 -1.25 -7.37 4.73
N ARG A 48 -1.12 -8.22 5.75
CA ARG A 48 -2.08 -8.49 6.80
C ARG A 48 -1.38 -8.24 8.12
N ASN A 49 -1.90 -7.29 8.90
CA ASN A 49 -1.40 -7.03 10.24
C ASN A 49 -1.52 -8.31 11.10
N THR A 50 -0.58 -8.47 12.03
CA THR A 50 -0.66 -9.56 13.01
C THR A 50 -1.67 -9.19 14.10
N ILE A 51 -2.40 -10.19 14.59
CA ILE A 51 -3.22 -10.04 15.80
C ILE A 51 -2.46 -10.78 16.90
N ASN A 52 -2.00 -10.05 17.92
CA ASN A 52 -1.21 -10.58 19.05
C ASN A 52 0.04 -11.36 18.59
N GLY A 53 0.74 -10.86 17.56
CA GLY A 53 1.93 -11.51 17.01
C GLY A 53 1.65 -12.75 16.14
N ARG A 54 0.40 -13.18 16.00
CA ARG A 54 0.02 -14.29 15.11
C ARG A 54 -0.11 -13.78 13.68
N ALA A 55 0.62 -14.43 12.76
CA ALA A 55 0.44 -14.22 11.32
C ALA A 55 -0.97 -14.61 10.89
N ALA A 56 -1.52 -13.88 9.93
CA ALA A 56 -2.82 -14.19 9.35
C ALA A 56 -2.78 -15.59 8.70
N SER A 57 -3.75 -16.44 9.02
CA SER A 57 -3.94 -17.70 8.29
C SER A 57 -4.46 -17.38 6.89
N THR A 58 -3.75 -17.81 5.86
CA THR A 58 -4.10 -17.57 4.45
C THR A 58 -4.46 -18.88 3.78
N VAL A 59 -5.65 -18.96 3.19
CA VAL A 59 -6.10 -20.09 2.37
C VAL A 59 -6.18 -19.64 0.92
N GLN A 60 -5.69 -20.47 0.00
CA GLN A 60 -5.79 -20.18 -1.43
C GLN A 60 -7.25 -20.26 -1.89
N PRO A 61 -7.73 -19.35 -2.76
CA PRO A 61 -9.09 -19.41 -3.26
C PRO A 61 -9.37 -20.72 -4.00
N SER A 62 -10.47 -21.39 -3.64
CA SER A 62 -10.96 -22.64 -4.23
C SER A 62 -12.37 -22.47 -4.80
N ASP A 63 -12.85 -23.46 -5.55
CA ASP A 63 -14.26 -23.46 -6.01
C ASP A 63 -15.24 -23.60 -4.85
N GLU A 64 -14.88 -24.38 -3.81
CA GLU A 64 -15.67 -24.46 -2.57
C GLU A 64 -15.79 -23.07 -1.91
N SER A 65 -14.70 -22.31 -1.83
CA SER A 65 -14.74 -20.95 -1.29
C SER A 65 -15.61 -20.01 -2.15
N LYS A 66 -15.72 -20.26 -3.47
CA LYS A 66 -16.58 -19.47 -4.36
C LYS A 66 -18.06 -19.70 -4.06
N GLU A 67 -18.47 -20.96 -3.84
CA GLU A 67 -19.85 -21.27 -3.43
C GLU A 67 -20.19 -20.66 -2.07
N GLN A 68 -19.25 -20.68 -1.12
CA GLN A 68 -19.42 -19.98 0.17
C GLN A 68 -19.59 -18.47 -0.01
N MET A 69 -18.83 -17.83 -0.90
CA MET A 69 -19.01 -16.41 -1.23
C MET A 69 -20.39 -16.14 -1.84
N MET A 70 -20.87 -17.00 -2.74
CA MET A 70 -22.19 -16.86 -3.34
C MET A 70 -23.30 -16.97 -2.29
N ALA A 71 -23.21 -17.94 -1.38
CA ALA A 71 -24.13 -18.06 -0.25
C ALA A 71 -24.12 -16.80 0.62
N ALA A 72 -22.93 -16.28 0.97
CA ALA A 72 -22.81 -15.05 1.76
C ALA A 72 -23.42 -13.83 1.07
N VAL A 73 -23.25 -13.69 -0.26
CA VAL A 73 -23.87 -12.59 -1.01
C VAL A 73 -25.39 -12.72 -1.02
N ARG A 74 -25.93 -13.94 -1.11
CA ARG A 74 -27.38 -14.15 -0.99
C ARG A 74 -27.90 -13.70 0.37
N GLU A 75 -27.21 -14.05 1.46
CA GLU A 75 -27.54 -13.58 2.80
C GLU A 75 -27.45 -12.06 2.93
N LEU A 76 -26.48 -11.42 2.28
CA LEU A 76 -26.41 -9.95 2.23
C LEU A 76 -27.63 -9.34 1.52
N LEU A 77 -28.08 -9.92 0.40
CA LEU A 77 -29.28 -9.44 -0.31
C LEU A 77 -30.52 -9.52 0.57
N LEU A 78 -30.73 -10.65 1.25
CA LEU A 78 -31.81 -10.81 2.22
C LEU A 78 -31.67 -9.79 3.37
N GLY A 79 -30.46 -9.61 3.89
CA GLY A 79 -30.16 -8.71 5.00
C GLY A 79 -30.41 -7.22 4.69
N VAL A 80 -30.29 -6.80 3.43
CA VAL A 80 -30.65 -5.43 2.99
C VAL A 80 -32.13 -5.29 2.61
N GLY A 81 -32.92 -6.35 2.73
CA GLY A 81 -34.36 -6.36 2.45
C GLY A 81 -34.73 -6.57 0.97
N GLU A 82 -33.80 -7.04 0.14
CA GLU A 82 -34.07 -7.37 -1.26
C GLU A 82 -34.62 -8.80 -1.41
N ASP A 83 -35.31 -9.05 -2.52
CA ASP A 83 -35.74 -10.39 -2.95
C ASP A 83 -34.69 -11.00 -3.90
N PRO A 84 -33.91 -12.01 -3.48
CA PRO A 84 -32.91 -12.64 -4.35
C PRO A 84 -33.49 -13.37 -5.56
N GLU A 85 -34.78 -13.69 -5.56
CA GLU A 85 -35.45 -14.42 -6.65
C GLU A 85 -35.91 -13.52 -7.79
N ARG A 86 -35.87 -12.19 -7.62
CA ARG A 86 -36.22 -11.28 -8.72
C ARG A 86 -35.21 -11.42 -9.86
N GLU A 87 -35.69 -11.27 -11.10
CA GLU A 87 -34.93 -11.50 -12.33
C GLU A 87 -33.51 -10.88 -12.31
N GLY A 88 -33.40 -9.62 -11.85
CA GLY A 88 -32.15 -8.89 -11.80
C GLY A 88 -31.12 -9.42 -10.79
N LEU A 89 -31.53 -10.18 -9.76
CA LEU A 89 -30.67 -10.66 -8.67
C LEU A 89 -30.32 -12.15 -8.74
N LEU A 90 -31.02 -12.95 -9.54
CA LEU A 90 -30.78 -14.39 -9.69
C LEU A 90 -29.29 -14.73 -9.90
N LYS A 91 -28.58 -13.94 -10.71
CA LYS A 91 -27.15 -14.13 -10.99
C LYS A 91 -26.23 -13.21 -10.19
N THR A 92 -26.75 -12.38 -9.31
CA THR A 92 -25.95 -11.43 -8.52
C THR A 92 -24.95 -12.13 -7.60
N PRO A 93 -25.31 -13.16 -6.82
CA PRO A 93 -24.33 -13.90 -6.01
C PRO A 93 -23.10 -14.35 -6.78
N LYS A 94 -23.31 -14.97 -7.95
CA LYS A 94 -22.23 -15.41 -8.84
C LYS A 94 -21.37 -14.24 -9.34
N ARG A 95 -22.01 -13.18 -9.86
CA ARG A 95 -21.33 -12.00 -10.40
C ARG A 95 -20.49 -11.30 -9.34
N VAL A 96 -21.01 -11.17 -8.11
CA VAL A 96 -20.28 -10.54 -7.00
C VAL A 96 -19.11 -11.40 -6.56
N ALA A 97 -19.28 -12.72 -6.44
CA ALA A 97 -18.17 -13.62 -6.09
C ALA A 97 -17.04 -13.58 -7.13
N GLU A 98 -17.38 -13.58 -8.42
CA GLU A 98 -16.41 -13.46 -9.52
C GLU A 98 -15.71 -12.09 -9.52
N ALA A 99 -16.46 -11.00 -9.34
CA ALA A 99 -15.90 -9.66 -9.23
C ALA A 99 -14.93 -9.55 -8.05
N MET A 100 -15.31 -10.04 -6.87
CA MET A 100 -14.45 -10.01 -5.69
C MET A 100 -13.16 -10.81 -5.91
N ARG A 101 -13.23 -12.01 -6.49
CA ARG A 101 -12.02 -12.80 -6.83
C ARG A 101 -11.10 -12.05 -7.79
N PHE A 102 -11.65 -11.37 -8.78
CA PHE A 102 -10.85 -10.54 -9.71
C PHE A 102 -10.20 -9.35 -8.98
N LEU A 103 -10.99 -8.62 -8.18
CA LEU A 103 -10.53 -7.45 -7.44
C LEU A 103 -9.50 -7.78 -6.35
N THR A 104 -9.41 -9.03 -5.92
CA THR A 104 -8.42 -9.52 -4.95
C THR A 104 -7.40 -10.50 -5.56
N SER A 105 -7.31 -10.58 -6.89
CA SER A 105 -6.45 -11.54 -7.59
C SER A 105 -4.95 -11.31 -7.36
N GLY A 106 -4.56 -10.10 -6.95
CA GLY A 106 -3.18 -9.73 -6.67
C GLY A 106 -2.53 -10.49 -5.52
N TYR A 107 -3.32 -11.12 -4.64
CA TYR A 107 -2.79 -12.02 -3.60
C TYR A 107 -2.17 -13.30 -4.18
N ASN A 108 -2.60 -13.73 -5.37
CA ASN A 108 -2.21 -15.00 -5.99
C ASN A 108 -1.16 -14.80 -7.09
N GLN A 109 -0.56 -13.61 -7.18
CA GLN A 109 0.47 -13.28 -8.16
C GLN A 109 1.83 -13.29 -7.48
N SER A 110 2.85 -13.72 -8.22
CA SER A 110 4.25 -13.63 -7.81
C SER A 110 4.93 -12.44 -8.48
N LEU A 111 5.69 -11.66 -7.69
CA LEU A 111 6.47 -10.54 -8.21
C LEU A 111 7.53 -11.05 -9.20
N GLU A 112 8.20 -12.16 -8.87
CA GLU A 112 9.22 -12.81 -9.68
C GLU A 112 8.68 -13.21 -11.07
N GLU A 113 7.55 -13.92 -11.10
CA GLU A 113 6.87 -14.33 -12.34
C GLU A 113 6.34 -13.13 -13.13
N LEU A 114 5.95 -12.06 -12.45
CA LEU A 114 5.44 -10.85 -13.11
C LEU A 114 6.55 -10.14 -13.88
N ILE A 115 7.75 -10.06 -13.31
CA ILE A 115 8.90 -9.40 -13.93
C ILE A 115 9.48 -10.27 -15.07
N ASN A 116 9.55 -11.59 -14.90
CA ASN A 116 9.89 -12.57 -15.95
C ASN A 116 11.05 -12.13 -16.87
N GLU A 117 12.24 -11.98 -16.29
CA GLU A 117 13.48 -11.64 -17.00
C GLU A 117 13.45 -10.32 -17.82
N ALA A 118 12.44 -9.47 -17.63
CA ALA A 118 12.33 -8.17 -18.33
C ALA A 118 13.20 -7.08 -17.66
N ILE A 119 14.42 -7.43 -17.28
CA ILE A 119 15.43 -6.55 -16.73
C ILE A 119 16.57 -6.49 -17.76
N PHE A 120 16.87 -5.28 -18.21
CA PHE A 120 17.85 -5.01 -19.26
C PHE A 120 18.99 -4.17 -18.69
N ASP A 121 20.20 -4.40 -19.19
CA ASP A 121 21.34 -3.52 -18.90
C ASP A 121 21.50 -2.55 -20.07
N GLU A 122 21.04 -1.32 -19.87
CA GLU A 122 21.05 -0.26 -20.89
C GLU A 122 22.11 0.81 -20.57
N GLY A 123 22.90 0.64 -19.50
CA GLY A 123 23.83 1.67 -19.02
C GLY A 123 23.17 3.01 -18.63
N HIS A 124 21.84 3.05 -18.54
CA HIS A 124 21.07 4.25 -18.24
C HIS A 124 21.09 4.53 -16.74
N ASN A 125 21.40 5.77 -16.34
CA ASN A 125 21.56 6.18 -14.94
C ASN A 125 20.75 7.43 -14.57
N GLU A 126 19.81 7.84 -15.43
CA GLU A 126 18.92 8.99 -15.18
C GLU A 126 17.53 8.52 -14.72
N MET A 127 16.69 9.46 -14.29
CA MET A 127 15.35 9.14 -13.79
C MET A 127 14.47 8.55 -14.89
N VAL A 128 13.92 7.36 -14.61
CA VAL A 128 12.84 6.77 -15.41
C VAL A 128 11.54 6.99 -14.67
N LEU A 129 10.57 7.64 -15.31
CA LEU A 129 9.25 7.95 -14.76
C LEU A 129 8.14 7.35 -15.62
N VAL A 130 7.30 6.51 -15.02
CA VAL A 130 5.99 6.13 -15.58
C VAL A 130 4.91 6.77 -14.71
N ARG A 131 4.21 7.75 -15.29
CA ARG A 131 3.18 8.54 -14.61
C ARG A 131 1.79 8.22 -15.16
N ASP A 132 0.75 8.59 -14.42
CA ASP A 132 -0.66 8.39 -14.82
C ASP A 132 -1.08 6.93 -14.97
N ILE A 133 -0.51 6.03 -14.17
CA ILE A 133 -0.94 4.64 -14.12
C ILE A 133 -2.27 4.58 -13.38
N ASN A 134 -3.38 4.38 -14.12
CA ASN A 134 -4.68 4.17 -13.49
C ASN A 134 -4.65 2.91 -12.64
N PHE A 135 -5.17 2.99 -11.41
CA PHE A 135 -5.28 1.84 -10.52
C PHE A 135 -6.65 1.80 -9.84
N PHE A 136 -7.06 0.59 -9.46
CA PHE A 136 -8.32 0.33 -8.76
C PHE A 136 -8.04 -0.60 -7.60
N SER A 137 -8.45 -0.23 -6.39
CA SER A 137 -8.27 -1.05 -5.20
C SER A 137 -9.51 -1.04 -4.32
N LEU A 138 -9.52 -1.88 -3.28
CA LEU A 138 -10.60 -2.02 -2.32
C LEU A 138 -10.11 -1.61 -0.93
N CYS A 139 -10.80 -0.67 -0.29
CA CYS A 139 -10.52 -0.27 1.09
C CYS A 139 -10.80 -1.45 2.02
N GLU A 140 -9.79 -1.92 2.76
CA GLU A 140 -9.95 -3.10 3.63
C GLU A 140 -10.98 -2.91 4.74
N HIS A 141 -11.21 -1.67 5.17
CA HIS A 141 -12.14 -1.35 6.26
C HIS A 141 -13.61 -1.46 5.86
N HIS A 142 -13.93 -1.28 4.58
CA HIS A 142 -15.32 -1.17 4.11
C HIS A 142 -15.62 -2.00 2.87
N MET A 143 -14.60 -2.64 2.27
CA MET A 143 -14.66 -3.33 0.99
C MET A 143 -15.24 -2.46 -0.15
N LEU A 144 -15.13 -1.14 -0.01
CA LEU A 144 -15.54 -0.17 -1.03
C LEU A 144 -14.34 0.27 -1.86
N PRO A 145 -14.52 0.55 -3.16
CA PRO A 145 -13.41 0.93 -4.01
C PRO A 145 -12.75 2.25 -3.61
N PHE A 146 -11.44 2.32 -3.86
CA PHE A 146 -10.74 3.59 -4.05
C PHE A 146 -9.92 3.48 -5.34
N MET A 147 -9.90 4.54 -6.13
CA MET A 147 -9.23 4.56 -7.42
C MET A 147 -8.66 5.92 -7.75
N GLY A 148 -7.65 5.91 -8.62
CA GLY A 148 -6.99 7.11 -9.10
C GLY A 148 -5.73 6.77 -9.88
N ARG A 149 -4.67 7.54 -9.66
CA ARG A 149 -3.42 7.45 -10.43
C ARG A 149 -2.24 7.15 -9.54
N ALA A 150 -1.33 6.33 -10.06
CA ALA A 150 0.00 6.12 -9.52
C ALA A 150 1.04 6.72 -10.46
N HIS A 151 2.07 7.31 -9.85
CA HIS A 151 3.24 7.85 -10.52
C HIS A 151 4.46 7.19 -9.92
N VAL A 152 5.23 6.48 -10.74
CA VAL A 152 6.31 5.62 -10.31
C VAL A 152 7.59 6.04 -11.02
N ALA A 153 8.58 6.43 -10.24
CA ALA A 153 9.91 6.74 -10.72
C ALA A 153 10.98 5.89 -10.03
N TYR A 154 12.08 5.65 -10.74
CA TYR A 154 13.29 5.11 -10.15
C TYR A 154 14.52 5.66 -10.90
N ILE A 155 15.66 5.69 -10.21
CA ILE A 155 16.95 6.01 -10.82
C ILE A 155 17.74 4.70 -10.89
N PRO A 156 17.94 4.12 -12.08
CA PRO A 156 18.60 2.83 -12.23
C PRO A 156 20.02 2.83 -11.65
N ASN A 157 20.51 1.63 -11.40
CA ASN A 157 21.93 1.34 -11.28
C ASN A 157 22.28 0.37 -12.41
N GLN A 158 22.37 0.89 -13.64
CA GLN A 158 22.53 0.15 -14.91
C GLN A 158 21.31 -0.70 -15.36
N LYS A 159 20.61 -1.33 -14.41
CA LYS A 159 19.43 -2.19 -14.67
C LYS A 159 18.13 -1.40 -14.88
N VAL A 160 17.51 -1.56 -16.05
CA VAL A 160 16.22 -0.98 -16.42
C VAL A 160 15.16 -2.09 -16.50
N VAL A 161 13.91 -1.78 -16.13
CA VAL A 161 12.78 -2.71 -16.26
C VAL A 161 11.89 -2.31 -17.44
N GLY A 162 11.31 -3.30 -18.13
CA GLY A 162 10.28 -3.01 -19.13
C GLY A 162 9.14 -2.16 -18.52
N LEU A 163 8.79 -1.04 -19.17
CA LEU A 163 7.86 -0.03 -18.62
C LEU A 163 6.50 -0.63 -18.21
N SER A 164 6.00 -1.61 -18.96
CA SER A 164 4.75 -2.30 -18.66
C SER A 164 4.78 -3.07 -17.34
N LYS A 165 5.96 -3.45 -16.84
CA LYS A 165 6.12 -4.15 -15.56
C LYS A 165 5.83 -3.24 -14.38
N LEU A 166 6.16 -1.95 -14.44
CA LEU A 166 5.81 -1.00 -13.37
C LEU A 166 4.28 -0.92 -13.20
N ALA A 167 3.55 -0.80 -14.30
CA ALA A 167 2.08 -0.83 -14.26
C ALA A 167 1.54 -2.15 -13.71
N ARG A 168 2.13 -3.29 -14.09
CA ARG A 168 1.74 -4.61 -13.56
C ARG A 168 2.01 -4.74 -12.07
N ILE A 169 3.10 -4.18 -11.55
CA ILE A 169 3.39 -4.15 -10.10
C ILE A 169 2.32 -3.35 -9.37
N VAL A 170 1.94 -2.17 -9.89
CA VAL A 170 0.84 -1.36 -9.33
C VAL A 170 -0.46 -2.17 -9.31
N GLU A 171 -0.80 -2.87 -10.40
CA GLU A 171 -1.98 -3.71 -10.50
C GLU A 171 -1.94 -4.87 -9.48
N MET A 172 -0.82 -5.57 -9.37
CA MET A 172 -0.63 -6.69 -8.44
C MET A 172 -0.91 -6.31 -6.99
N TYR A 173 -0.45 -5.14 -6.54
CA TYR A 173 -0.70 -4.69 -5.16
C TYR A 173 -2.06 -4.02 -4.99
N SER A 174 -2.59 -3.34 -6.01
CA SER A 174 -3.89 -2.67 -5.93
C SER A 174 -5.06 -3.66 -5.99
N ARG A 175 -4.89 -4.83 -6.63
CA ARG A 175 -5.86 -5.94 -6.64
C ARG A 175 -5.86 -6.75 -5.35
N ARG A 176 -5.99 -6.06 -4.22
CA ARG A 176 -5.99 -6.59 -2.85
C ARG A 176 -6.93 -5.73 -1.99
N LEU A 177 -7.24 -6.21 -0.78
CA LEU A 177 -7.81 -5.35 0.26
C LEU A 177 -6.67 -4.50 0.84
N GLN A 178 -6.83 -3.18 0.83
CA GLN A 178 -5.72 -2.26 1.03
C GLN A 178 -6.06 -1.03 1.89
N VAL A 179 -4.98 -0.41 2.34
CA VAL A 179 -4.87 0.97 2.81
C VAL A 179 -3.90 1.70 1.87
N GLN A 180 -4.21 2.93 1.45
CA GLN A 180 -3.47 3.61 0.37
C GLN A 180 -1.99 3.82 0.72
N GLU A 181 -1.69 4.12 1.98
CA GLU A 181 -0.35 4.25 2.53
C GLU A 181 0.45 2.95 2.39
N ARG A 182 -0.19 1.81 2.69
CA ARG A 182 0.43 0.48 2.57
C ARG A 182 0.71 0.16 1.10
N LEU A 183 -0.30 0.34 0.24
CA LEU A 183 -0.21 0.13 -1.19
C LEU A 183 0.96 0.91 -1.81
N THR A 184 1.06 2.21 -1.49
CA THR A 184 2.12 3.10 -1.99
C THR A 184 3.50 2.59 -1.61
N ARG A 185 3.68 2.22 -0.34
CA ARG A 185 4.96 1.70 0.18
C ARG A 185 5.32 0.35 -0.43
N GLN A 186 4.36 -0.57 -0.55
CA GLN A 186 4.60 -1.91 -1.13
C GLN A 186 5.08 -1.83 -2.58
N ILE A 187 4.51 -0.94 -3.38
CA ILE A 187 4.97 -0.72 -4.76
C ILE A 187 6.44 -0.25 -4.76
N ALA A 188 6.78 0.73 -3.92
CA ALA A 188 8.15 1.24 -3.83
C ALA A 188 9.16 0.18 -3.36
N GLU A 189 8.81 -0.58 -2.31
CA GLU A 189 9.62 -1.68 -1.77
C GLU A 189 9.81 -2.80 -2.80
N ALA A 190 8.76 -3.17 -3.53
CA ALA A 190 8.82 -4.20 -4.56
C ALA A 190 9.82 -3.79 -5.66
N ILE A 191 9.70 -2.58 -6.20
CA ILE A 191 10.61 -2.07 -7.22
C ILE A 191 12.05 -2.01 -6.69
N LYS A 192 12.25 -1.54 -5.45
CA LYS A 192 13.57 -1.50 -4.82
C LYS A 192 14.19 -2.89 -4.72
N SER A 193 13.42 -3.88 -4.29
CA SER A 193 13.88 -5.27 -4.13
C SER A 193 14.21 -5.96 -5.45
N THR A 194 13.47 -5.63 -6.52
CA THR A 194 13.68 -6.26 -7.83
C THR A 194 14.86 -5.67 -8.58
N LEU A 195 14.95 -4.33 -8.63
CA LEU A 195 15.87 -3.64 -9.54
C LEU A 195 17.15 -3.16 -8.84
N GLU A 196 17.14 -3.13 -7.51
CA GLU A 196 18.21 -2.54 -6.69
C GLU A 196 18.67 -1.14 -7.17
N PRO A 197 17.74 -0.23 -7.52
CA PRO A 197 18.07 1.07 -8.09
C PRO A 197 18.71 1.97 -7.03
N ARG A 198 19.32 3.07 -7.46
CA ARG A 198 19.83 4.12 -6.56
C ARG A 198 18.71 4.71 -5.70
N GLY A 199 17.49 4.77 -6.23
CA GLY A 199 16.30 5.15 -5.47
C GLY A 199 15.00 4.87 -6.23
N VAL A 200 13.89 4.90 -5.49
CA VAL A 200 12.53 4.74 -6.00
C VAL A 200 11.64 5.83 -5.40
N ALA A 201 10.74 6.38 -6.20
CA ALA A 201 9.69 7.27 -5.77
C ALA A 201 8.33 6.77 -6.28
N VAL A 202 7.35 6.72 -5.39
CA VAL A 202 5.96 6.42 -5.74
C VAL A 202 5.08 7.51 -5.14
N VAL A 203 4.22 8.11 -5.96
CA VAL A 203 3.12 8.99 -5.51
C VAL A 203 1.82 8.39 -6.01
N MET A 204 0.83 8.28 -5.13
CA MET A 204 -0.50 7.83 -5.47
C MET A 204 -1.53 8.86 -5.05
N GLU A 205 -2.49 9.10 -5.94
CA GLU A 205 -3.56 10.07 -5.77
C GLU A 205 -4.89 9.36 -6.03
N ALA A 206 -5.80 9.34 -5.07
CA ALA A 206 -7.05 8.59 -5.23
C ALA A 206 -8.25 9.17 -4.49
N SER A 207 -9.42 8.92 -5.07
CA SER A 207 -10.72 9.16 -4.44
C SER A 207 -11.21 7.88 -3.76
N HIS A 208 -11.75 8.01 -2.55
CA HIS A 208 -12.20 6.89 -1.72
C HIS A 208 -13.72 6.85 -1.64
N MET A 209 -14.35 5.78 -2.14
CA MET A 209 -15.82 5.68 -2.12
C MET A 209 -16.37 5.60 -0.68
N CYS A 210 -15.59 5.11 0.27
CA CYS A 210 -15.96 5.15 1.68
C CYS A 210 -16.12 6.58 2.25
N MET A 211 -15.55 7.60 1.60
CA MET A 211 -15.71 9.02 1.94
C MET A 211 -16.68 9.77 1.02
N VAL A 212 -16.82 9.32 -0.23
CA VAL A 212 -17.61 10.02 -1.26
C VAL A 212 -19.09 9.65 -1.17
N MET A 213 -19.42 8.36 -1.19
CA MET A 213 -20.83 7.90 -1.32
C MET A 213 -21.49 7.56 0.03
N ARG A 214 -20.75 7.59 1.14
CA ARG A 214 -21.26 7.34 2.49
C ARG A 214 -20.48 8.12 3.55
N GLY A 215 -20.92 8.02 4.81
CA GLY A 215 -20.22 8.63 5.94
C GLY A 215 -20.17 10.15 5.81
N VAL A 216 -18.96 10.71 5.65
CA VAL A 216 -18.73 12.17 5.57
C VAL A 216 -19.20 12.81 4.26
N GLN A 217 -19.42 12.01 3.20
CA GLN A 217 -19.96 12.42 1.91
C GLN A 217 -19.28 13.68 1.32
N LYS A 218 -17.97 13.59 1.06
CA LYS A 218 -17.16 14.68 0.49
C LYS A 218 -16.77 14.39 -0.97
N PRO A 219 -17.69 14.60 -1.93
CA PRO A 219 -17.35 14.49 -3.34
C PRO A 219 -16.25 15.50 -3.71
N GLY A 220 -15.35 15.12 -4.61
CA GLY A 220 -14.20 15.94 -5.00
C GLY A 220 -13.01 15.88 -4.04
N SER A 221 -13.14 15.27 -2.86
CA SER A 221 -12.00 14.98 -1.98
C SER A 221 -11.16 13.84 -2.53
N TRP A 222 -9.85 13.99 -2.46
CA TRP A 222 -8.88 12.97 -2.85
C TRP A 222 -7.69 12.99 -1.89
N THR A 223 -7.02 11.85 -1.79
CA THR A 223 -5.91 11.61 -0.87
C THR A 223 -4.64 11.37 -1.65
N VAL A 224 -3.55 11.99 -1.19
CA VAL A 224 -2.20 11.78 -1.73
C VAL A 224 -1.35 11.03 -0.71
N THR A 225 -0.65 10.01 -1.18
CA THR A 225 0.34 9.27 -0.42
C THR A 225 1.61 9.17 -1.24
N SER A 226 2.77 9.16 -0.57
CA SER A 226 4.06 9.03 -1.24
C SER A 226 5.02 8.12 -0.49
N SER A 227 5.86 7.38 -1.21
CA SER A 227 6.95 6.60 -0.66
C SER A 227 8.23 6.91 -1.43
N MET A 228 9.24 7.41 -0.73
CA MET A 228 10.54 7.80 -1.27
C MET A 228 11.61 6.91 -0.65
N ILE A 229 12.47 6.32 -1.48
CA ILE A 229 13.53 5.38 -1.04
C ILE A 229 14.85 5.76 -1.73
N GLY A 230 15.97 5.69 -1.01
CA GLY A 230 17.31 5.97 -1.53
C GLY A 230 17.47 7.42 -1.94
N VAL A 231 18.05 7.69 -3.10
CA VAL A 231 18.34 9.08 -3.56
C VAL A 231 17.10 10.00 -3.59
N PHE A 232 15.88 9.48 -3.76
CA PHE A 232 14.65 10.29 -3.67
C PHE A 232 14.31 10.73 -2.23
N GLN A 233 14.74 9.97 -1.23
CA GLN A 233 14.59 10.33 0.18
C GLN A 233 15.74 11.27 0.59
N ASP A 234 16.95 10.93 0.20
CA ASP A 234 18.18 11.57 0.69
C ASP A 234 18.48 12.90 -0.02
N GLU A 235 18.14 13.03 -1.31
CA GLU A 235 18.46 14.20 -2.12
C GLU A 235 17.20 15.01 -2.46
N GLN A 236 17.09 16.21 -1.90
CA GLN A 236 15.95 17.09 -2.12
C GLN A 236 15.75 17.48 -3.60
N LYS A 237 16.84 17.78 -4.33
CA LYS A 237 16.76 18.19 -5.74
C LYS A 237 16.15 17.09 -6.63
N THR A 238 16.59 15.85 -6.44
CA THR A 238 16.08 14.66 -7.13
C THR A 238 14.58 14.44 -6.85
N ARG A 239 14.16 14.64 -5.59
CA ARG A 239 12.75 14.59 -5.21
C ARG A 239 11.92 15.71 -5.85
N GLU A 240 12.44 16.93 -5.87
CA GLU A 240 11.77 18.08 -6.48
C GLU A 240 11.62 17.92 -7.99
N GLU A 241 12.64 17.41 -8.68
CA GLU A 241 12.57 17.06 -10.10
C GLU A 241 11.40 16.12 -10.39
N PHE A 242 11.31 15.00 -9.66
CA PHE A 242 10.20 14.07 -9.81
C PHE A 242 8.83 14.71 -9.54
N LEU A 243 8.68 15.45 -8.44
CA LEU A 243 7.42 16.11 -8.09
C LEU A 243 7.01 17.15 -9.14
N ASN A 244 7.97 17.82 -9.79
CA ASN A 244 7.70 18.75 -10.88
C ASN A 244 7.30 18.02 -12.17
N LEU A 245 7.96 16.91 -12.50
CA LEU A 245 7.63 16.08 -13.67
C LEU A 245 6.22 15.48 -13.59
N ILE A 246 5.76 15.05 -12.41
CA ILE A 246 4.40 14.53 -12.27
C ILE A 246 3.33 15.62 -12.30
N ARG A 247 3.67 16.89 -12.02
CA ARG A 247 2.75 18.03 -12.16
C ARG A 247 2.59 18.50 -13.61
N HIS A 248 3.56 18.18 -14.47
CA HIS A 248 3.47 18.52 -15.89
C HIS A 248 2.19 17.94 -16.50
N GLN A 249 1.41 18.78 -17.18
CA GLN A 249 0.24 18.37 -17.93
C GLN A 249 0.63 18.31 -19.41
N PRO A 250 0.88 17.12 -19.96
CA PRO A 250 1.24 17.01 -21.35
C PRO A 250 0.01 17.24 -22.23
N SER A 251 0.23 17.91 -23.36
CA SER A 251 -0.71 17.97 -24.48
C SER A 251 -0.37 16.85 -25.46
N PHE A 252 -0.62 15.60 -25.06
CA PHE A 252 -0.63 14.48 -26.01
C PHE A 252 -2.05 14.33 -26.58
N TYR A 253 -2.11 13.82 -27.82
CA TYR A 253 -3.30 13.68 -28.67
C TYR A 253 -4.61 13.34 -27.96
#